data_AF-A0A5K7ZII7-F1
#
_entry.id   AF-A0A5K7ZII7-F1
#
_cell.length_a   1.000
_cell.length_b   1.000
_cell.length_c   1.000
_cell.angle_alpha   90.00
_cell.angle_beta   90.00
_cell.angle_gamma   90.00
#
_symmetry.space_group_name_H-M   'P 1'
#
loop_
_entity.id
_entity.type
_entity.pdbx_description
1 polymer ?
#
loop_
_entity_poly.entity_id
_entity_poly.type
_entity_poly.pdbx_seq_one_letter_code
_entity_poly.pdbx_strand_id
1 'polypeptide(L)'
;MKEFGSVILELGKNVEKNDNLSLLKLFRSKERYKSIEALLDLYEDTPIKVVLQGLGEIELKLGNDIEKGQKKNIMTIFAYDERAKPIEIENEAKAGDNIIMRMFT
;
A
#
# COMPACT_ATOMS: atom_id res chain seq x y z
N MET A 1 -9.16 14.07 5.17
CA MET A 1 -8.87 12.91 4.30
C MET A 1 -9.90 11.83 4.58
N LYS A 2 -10.35 11.12 3.55
CA LYS A 2 -11.30 9.99 3.68
C LYS A 2 -10.56 8.68 3.43
N GLU A 3 -10.88 7.64 4.21
CA GLU A 3 -10.29 6.33 4.00
C GLU A 3 -10.85 5.69 2.73
N PHE A 4 -9.95 5.30 1.83
CA PHE A 4 -10.24 4.52 0.62
C PHE A 4 -10.31 3.02 0.94
N GLY A 5 -9.48 2.54 1.85
CA GLY A 5 -9.55 1.18 2.37
C GLY A 5 -8.35 0.82 3.24
N SER A 6 -8.44 -0.31 3.94
CA SER A 6 -7.35 -0.86 4.74
C SER A 6 -7.20 -2.39 4.62
N VAL A 7 -5.98 -2.88 4.83
CA VAL A 7 -5.63 -4.31 4.76
C VAL A 7 -4.41 -4.62 5.61
N ILE A 8 -4.39 -5.81 6.21
CA ILE A 8 -3.26 -6.30 7.01
C ILE A 8 -2.35 -7.15 6.14
N LEU A 9 -1.07 -6.78 6.07
CA LEU A 9 -0.04 -7.43 5.26
C LEU A 9 1.11 -7.91 6.12
N GLU A 10 1.61 -9.09 5.81
CA GLU A 10 2.78 -9.67 6.48
C GLU A 10 4.08 -9.25 5.77
N LEU A 11 5.05 -8.74 6.52
CA LEU A 11 6.37 -8.40 5.98
C LEU A 11 7.11 -9.63 5.46
N GLY A 12 7.68 -9.50 4.26
CA GLY A 12 8.49 -10.54 3.64
C GLY A 12 9.95 -10.55 4.06
N LYS A 13 10.43 -9.46 4.67
CA LYS A 13 11.82 -9.25 5.07
C LYS A 13 11.91 -8.35 6.30
N ASN A 14 13.07 -8.37 6.96
CA ASN A 14 13.42 -7.34 7.94
C ASN A 14 13.58 -6.00 7.21
N VAL A 15 13.20 -4.92 7.88
CA VAL A 15 13.39 -3.54 7.39
C VAL A 15 14.08 -2.73 8.46
N GLU A 16 15.01 -1.89 8.05
CA GLU A 16 15.76 -0.99 8.93
C GLU A 16 15.33 0.46 8.69
N LYS A 17 15.55 1.32 9.70
CA LYS A 17 15.30 2.75 9.54
C LYS A 17 16.16 3.33 8.40
N ASN A 18 15.55 4.20 7.61
CA ASN A 18 16.08 4.80 6.38
C ASN A 18 16.25 3.82 5.20
N ASP A 19 15.75 2.58 5.32
CA ASP A 19 15.59 1.73 4.14
C ASP A 19 14.73 2.44 3.10
N ASN A 20 15.10 2.29 1.82
CA ASN A 20 14.36 2.82 0.69
C ASN A 20 13.78 1.65 -0.10
N LEU A 21 12.55 1.25 0.25
CA LEU A 21 11.91 0.05 -0.27
C LEU A 21 10.55 0.37 -0.88
N SER A 22 10.25 -0.23 -2.03
CA SER A 22 8.94 -0.12 -2.67
C SER A 22 7.93 -1.13 -2.08
N LEU A 23 6.63 -0.89 -2.27
CA LEU A 23 5.56 -1.85 -1.94
C LEU A 23 5.83 -3.26 -2.52
N LEU A 24 6.45 -3.35 -3.70
CA LEU A 24 6.82 -4.61 -4.36
C LEU A 24 7.79 -5.48 -3.55
N LYS A 25 8.64 -4.85 -2.73
CA LYS A 25 9.75 -5.48 -2.01
C LYS A 25 9.46 -5.72 -0.53
N LEU A 26 8.51 -4.99 0.05
CA LEU A 26 8.18 -5.07 1.48
C LEU A 26 7.44 -6.36 1.84
N PHE A 27 6.46 -6.75 1.02
CA PHE A 27 5.54 -7.82 1.35
C PHE A 27 5.79 -9.10 0.55
N ARG A 28 5.46 -10.26 1.13
CA ARG A 28 5.55 -11.56 0.44
C ARG A 28 4.64 -11.58 -0.78
N SER A 29 4.97 -12.43 -1.77
CA SER A 29 4.18 -12.52 -3.01
C SER A 29 2.69 -12.73 -2.75
N LYS A 30 2.32 -13.63 -1.82
CA LYS A 30 0.93 -13.88 -1.42
C LYS A 30 0.19 -12.64 -0.89
N GLU A 31 0.88 -11.78 -0.14
CA GLU A 31 0.29 -10.60 0.49
C GLU A 31 -0.04 -9.53 -0.54
N ARG A 32 0.78 -9.43 -1.60
CA ARG A 32 0.58 -8.50 -2.72
C ARG A 32 -0.72 -8.77 -3.52
N TYR A 33 -1.27 -9.98 -3.41
CA TYR A 33 -2.54 -10.36 -4.05
C TYR A 33 -3.73 -10.33 -3.09
N LYS A 34 -3.55 -9.90 -1.84
CA LYS A 34 -4.71 -9.65 -0.96
C LYS A 34 -5.58 -8.56 -1.57
N SER A 35 -6.88 -8.77 -1.49
CA SER A 35 -7.86 -7.82 -2.00
C SER A 35 -8.22 -6.81 -0.92
N ILE A 36 -8.50 -5.59 -1.36
CA ILE A 36 -9.13 -4.55 -0.56
C ILE A 36 -10.48 -4.21 -1.17
N GLU A 37 -11.42 -3.86 -0.32
CA GLU A 37 -12.71 -3.32 -0.74
C GLU A 37 -12.65 -1.79 -0.75
N ALA A 38 -12.98 -1.18 -1.88
CA ALA A 38 -12.99 0.27 -2.02
C ALA A 38 -14.15 0.88 -1.23
N LEU A 39 -13.86 1.88 -0.40
CA LEU A 39 -14.88 2.59 0.39
C LEU A 39 -15.48 3.80 -0.33
N LEU A 40 -14.86 4.23 -1.44
CA LEU A 40 -15.17 5.42 -2.21
C LEU A 40 -15.04 5.12 -3.71
N ASP A 41 -15.80 5.85 -4.51
CA ASP A 41 -15.58 5.95 -5.96
C ASP A 41 -14.38 6.86 -6.21
N LEU A 42 -13.41 6.39 -7.00
CA LEU A 42 -12.19 7.12 -7.32
C LEU A 42 -11.84 6.96 -8.80
N TYR A 43 -11.25 8.00 -9.36
CA TYR A 43 -10.86 8.04 -10.76
C TYR A 43 -9.37 7.72 -10.91
N GLU A 44 -8.96 7.27 -12.09
CA GLU A 44 -7.56 7.15 -12.48
C GLU A 44 -6.76 8.41 -12.12
N ASP A 45 -5.48 8.24 -11.80
CA ASP A 45 -4.56 9.30 -11.36
C ASP A 45 -4.90 9.99 -10.03
N THR A 46 -6.00 9.63 -9.36
CA THR A 46 -6.31 10.17 -8.01
C THR A 46 -5.13 9.90 -7.07
N PRO A 47 -4.60 10.92 -6.38
CA PRO A 47 -3.54 10.74 -5.39
C PRO A 47 -4.09 10.04 -4.15
N ILE A 48 -3.38 9.00 -3.72
CA ILE A 48 -3.71 8.16 -2.58
C ILE A 48 -2.51 8.17 -1.63
N LYS A 49 -2.75 8.67 -0.43
CA LYS A 49 -1.81 8.52 0.67
C LYS A 49 -1.89 7.11 1.22
N VAL A 50 -0.78 6.38 1.13
CA VAL A 50 -0.60 5.04 1.70
C VAL A 50 0.18 5.17 2.99
N VAL A 51 -0.43 4.74 4.10
CA VAL A 51 0.19 4.71 5.43
C VAL A 51 0.44 3.26 5.81
N LEU A 52 1.71 2.90 5.97
CA LEU A 52 2.15 1.63 6.53
C LEU A 52 2.31 1.83 8.04
N GLN A 53 1.33 1.40 8.82
CA GLN A 53 1.25 1.73 10.25
C GLN A 53 2.54 1.31 10.99
N GLY A 54 3.23 2.30 11.55
CA GLY A 54 4.49 2.10 12.28
C GLY A 54 5.75 2.03 11.41
N LEU A 55 5.64 2.02 10.08
CA LEU A 55 6.79 1.92 9.17
C LEU A 55 7.07 3.19 8.37
N GLY A 56 6.04 3.89 7.91
CA GLY A 56 6.20 5.08 7.07
C GLY A 56 5.00 5.30 6.16
N GLU A 57 5.10 6.30 5.29
CA GLU A 57 4.04 6.70 4.37
C GLU A 57 4.56 7.10 2.99
N ILE A 58 3.70 7.02 2.00
CA ILE A 58 3.98 7.41 0.62
C ILE A 58 2.70 7.89 -0.07
N GLU A 59 2.83 8.83 -1.01
CA GLU A 59 1.74 9.21 -1.91
C GLU A 59 1.91 8.50 -3.25
N LEU A 60 0.88 7.77 -3.67
CA LEU A 60 0.83 7.02 -4.93
C LEU A 60 -0.40 7.42 -5.74
N LYS A 61 -0.37 7.23 -7.06
CA LYS A 61 -1.56 7.44 -7.91
C LYS A 61 -2.31 6.14 -8.20
N LEU A 62 -3.64 6.24 -8.25
CA LEU A 62 -4.47 5.17 -8.79
C LEU A 62 -4.14 4.90 -10.25
N GLY A 63 -4.12 3.62 -10.61
CA GLY A 63 -3.83 3.20 -11.98
C GLY A 63 -5.05 3.03 -12.87
N ASN A 64 -6.27 3.06 -12.32
CA ASN A 64 -7.54 2.95 -13.03
C ASN A 64 -8.67 3.50 -12.14
N ASP A 65 -9.83 3.73 -12.73
CA ASP A 65 -11.08 3.99 -12.01
C ASP A 65 -11.45 2.80 -11.09
N ILE A 66 -11.98 3.11 -9.92
CA ILE A 66 -12.44 2.15 -8.92
C ILE A 66 -13.80 2.59 -8.37
N GLU A 67 -14.78 1.71 -8.44
CA GLU A 67 -16.10 1.92 -7.87
C GLU A 67 -16.15 1.51 -6.40
N LYS A 68 -16.98 2.19 -5.60
CA LYS A 68 -17.24 1.83 -4.22
C LYS A 68 -17.79 0.40 -4.12
N GLY A 69 -17.26 -0.37 -3.17
CA GLY A 69 -17.58 -1.78 -2.96
C GLY A 69 -16.81 -2.74 -3.86
N GLN A 70 -16.07 -2.24 -4.86
CA GLN A 70 -15.25 -3.08 -5.71
C GLN A 70 -14.08 -3.67 -4.91
N LYS A 71 -13.83 -4.97 -5.10
CA LYS A 71 -12.65 -5.64 -4.55
C LYS A 71 -11.51 -5.61 -5.56
N LYS A 72 -10.38 -5.02 -5.19
CA LYS A 72 -9.17 -4.94 -6.02
C LYS A 72 -7.98 -5.51 -5.27
N ASN A 73 -7.11 -6.22 -5.98
CA ASN A 73 -5.85 -6.66 -5.40
C ASN A 73 -4.94 -5.46 -5.20
N ILE A 74 -4.18 -5.42 -4.10
CA ILE A 74 -3.30 -4.29 -3.76
C ILE A 74 -2.37 -3.92 -4.92
N MET A 75 -1.79 -4.92 -5.57
CA MET A 75 -0.92 -4.74 -6.73
C MET A 75 -1.57 -4.11 -7.96
N THR A 76 -2.89 -4.05 -8.03
CA THR A 76 -3.64 -3.57 -9.20
C THR A 76 -4.28 -2.21 -8.99
N ILE A 77 -4.24 -1.70 -7.75
CA ILE A 77 -4.84 -0.40 -7.39
C ILE A 77 -4.03 0.75 -7.99
N PHE A 78 -2.71 0.68 -7.86
CA PHE A 78 -1.81 1.76 -8.25
C PHE A 78 -1.25 1.56 -9.67
N ALA A 79 -0.88 2.65 -10.33
CA ALA A 79 -0.15 2.60 -11.59
C ALA A 79 1.18 1.82 -11.46
N TYR A 80 1.71 1.32 -12.57
CA TYR A 80 2.86 0.40 -12.52
C TYR A 80 4.14 1.04 -11.98
N ASP A 81 4.43 2.25 -12.45
CA ASP A 81 5.53 3.11 -12.01
C ASP A 81 5.39 3.56 -10.55
N GLU A 82 4.17 3.87 -10.13
CA GLU A 82 3.85 4.24 -8.74
C GLU A 82 4.21 3.14 -7.75
N ARG A 83 3.95 1.87 -8.08
CA ARG A 83 4.26 0.71 -7.21
C ARG A 83 5.75 0.54 -6.93
N ALA A 84 6.61 1.04 -7.82
CA ALA A 84 8.06 0.94 -7.71
C ALA A 84 8.69 2.10 -6.94
N LYS A 85 7.92 3.15 -6.60
CA LYS A 85 8.44 4.29 -5.83
C LYS A 85 8.95 3.83 -4.47
N PRO A 86 10.12 4.34 -4.03
CA PRO A 86 10.67 4.00 -2.72
C PRO A 86 9.84 4.66 -1.62
N ILE A 87 9.57 3.89 -0.57
CA ILE A 87 9.04 4.36 0.70
C ILE A 87 10.23 4.52 1.64
N GLU A 88 10.34 5.68 2.27
CA GLU A 88 11.31 5.93 3.33
C GLU A 88 10.81 5.24 4.61
N ILE A 89 11.59 4.30 5.13
CA ILE A 89 11.24 3.56 6.34
C ILE A 89 11.65 4.37 7.58
N GLU A 90 10.68 4.73 8.40
CA GLU A 90 10.86 5.55 9.60
C GLU A 90 11.28 4.71 10.82
N ASN A 91 10.85 3.44 10.89
CA ASN A 91 11.15 2.53 12.00
C ASN A 91 11.47 1.12 11.51
N GLU A 92 12.25 0.39 12.32
CA GLU A 92 12.59 -1.00 12.08
C GLU A 92 11.41 -1.96 12.34
N ALA A 93 11.38 -3.06 11.59
CA ALA A 93 10.46 -4.18 11.82
C ALA A 93 11.04 -5.50 11.29
N LYS A 94 10.51 -6.62 11.77
CA LYS A 94 10.99 -7.96 11.45
C LYS A 94 10.14 -8.63 10.38
N ALA A 95 10.76 -9.53 9.62
CA ALA A 95 10.05 -10.42 8.72
C ALA A 95 8.97 -11.21 9.49
N GLY A 96 7.76 -11.28 8.95
CA GLY A 96 6.62 -11.90 9.60
C GLY A 96 5.76 -10.94 10.43
N ASP A 97 6.21 -9.70 10.70
CA ASP A 97 5.37 -8.71 11.37
C ASP A 97 4.17 -8.32 10.49
N ASN A 98 3.04 -8.09 11.15
CA ASN A 98 1.81 -7.66 10.50
C ASN A 98 1.72 -6.14 10.47
N ILE A 99 1.65 -5.58 9.26
CA ILE A 99 1.54 -4.15 9.01
C ILE A 99 0.14 -3.85 8.51
N ILE A 100 -0.51 -2.87 9.14
CA ILE A 100 -1.78 -2.35 8.65
C ILE A 100 -1.46 -1.30 7.59
N MET A 101 -1.77 -1.61 6.34
CA MET A 101 -1.75 -0.64 5.26
C MET A 101 -3.11 0.06 5.20
N ARG A 102 -3.11 1.39 5.36
CA ARG A 102 -4.31 2.23 5.21
C ARG A 102 -4.12 3.17 4.04
N MET A 103 -5.17 3.39 3.27
CA MET A 103 -5.14 4.24 2.10
C MET A 103 -6.16 5.35 2.24
N PHE A 104 -5.77 6.57 1.89
CA PHE A 104 -6.58 7.76 2.07
C PHE A 104 -6.53 8.68 0.86
N THR A 105 -7.60 9.43 0.66
CA THR A 105 -7.73 10.53 -0.31
C THR A 105 -7.93 11.86 0.40
#